data_AF-T1AIN1-F1
#
_entry.id   AF-T1AIN1-F1
#
_cell.length_a   1.000
_cell.length_b   1.000
_cell.length_c   1.000
_cell.angle_alpha   90.00
_cell.angle_beta   90.00
_cell.angle_gamma   90.00
#
_symmetry.space_group_name_H-M   'P 1'
#
loop_
_entity.id
_entity.type
_entity.pdbx_description
1 polymer ?
#
loop_
_entity_poly.entity_id
_entity_poly.type
_entity_poly.pdbx_seq_one_letter_code
_entity_poly.pdbx_strand_id
1 'polypeptide(L)'
;WGGSMAFRGELMDPVSMEFFKKHVSDDIAIMRIVKNKGLNICYCKTAAPVINSPDDFKTFREWSNRQTALSVSASRSILKFGMVFYSSEILLLAGAIIFSILFSPIFLFLLAPYLLFAYRNLQNHHRGGLYVFLIALLIPFIAISNLVIAAGTKTIQWRGMEYDLTKQPR
;
A
#
# COMPACT_ATOMS: atom_id res chain seq x y z
N TRP A 1 -2.60 15.20 -4.00
CA TRP A 1 -1.57 14.30 -3.41
C TRP A 1 -1.25 13.23 -4.43
N GLY A 2 -0.05 13.22 -4.97
CA GLY A 2 0.38 12.24 -5.96
C GLY A 2 1.83 12.51 -6.34
N GLY A 3 2.46 11.59 -7.07
CA GLY A 3 3.87 11.73 -7.37
C GLY A 3 4.34 10.87 -8.55
N SER A 4 5.37 11.38 -9.23
CA SER A 4 6.16 10.65 -10.21
C SER A 4 5.34 10.03 -11.36
N MET A 5 4.40 10.81 -11.90
CA MET A 5 3.59 10.41 -13.04
C MET A 5 3.54 11.48 -14.13
N ALA A 6 3.30 11.04 -15.37
CA ALA A 6 3.03 11.88 -16.51
C ALA A 6 1.80 11.36 -17.25
N PHE A 7 0.96 12.25 -17.76
CA PHE A 7 -0.22 11.93 -18.55
C PHE A 7 -0.44 13.01 -19.62
N ARG A 8 -1.16 12.65 -20.69
CA ARG A 8 -1.49 13.57 -21.79
C ARG A 8 -2.47 14.64 -21.29
N GLY A 9 -2.27 15.90 -21.68
CA GLY A 9 -3.17 17.00 -21.27
C GLY A 9 -4.63 16.77 -21.68
N GLU A 10 -4.86 16.11 -22.82
CA GLU A 10 -6.18 15.68 -23.33
C GLU A 10 -6.95 14.77 -22.36
N LEU A 11 -6.26 14.16 -21.40
CA LEU A 11 -6.91 13.37 -20.36
C LEU A 11 -7.83 14.25 -19.50
N MET A 12 -7.51 15.54 -19.34
CA MET A 12 -8.19 16.51 -18.49
C MET A 12 -9.21 17.36 -19.26
N ASP A 13 -10.19 16.70 -19.88
CA ASP A 13 -11.40 17.38 -20.37
C ASP A 13 -12.19 18.01 -19.18
N PRO A 14 -13.18 18.89 -19.44
CA PRO A 14 -13.91 19.57 -18.37
C PRO A 14 -14.51 18.64 -17.30
N VAL A 15 -15.01 17.47 -17.68
CA VAL A 15 -15.60 16.48 -16.75
C VAL A 15 -14.50 15.84 -15.90
N SER A 16 -13.42 15.41 -16.55
CA SER A 16 -12.25 14.81 -15.86
C SER A 16 -11.58 15.80 -14.92
N MET A 17 -11.50 17.09 -15.30
CA MET A 17 -10.95 18.16 -14.47
C MET A 17 -11.82 18.42 -13.23
N GLU A 18 -13.14 18.50 -13.38
CA GLU A 18 -14.06 18.65 -12.25
C GLU A 18 -14.02 17.45 -11.31
N PHE A 19 -13.86 16.24 -11.84
CA PHE A 19 -13.62 15.05 -11.03
C PHE A 19 -12.30 15.14 -10.28
N PHE A 20 -11.21 15.50 -10.96
CA PHE A 20 -9.87 15.62 -10.39
C PHE A 20 -9.83 16.60 -9.21
N LYS A 21 -10.42 17.79 -9.35
CA LYS A 21 -10.48 18.82 -8.30
C LYS A 21 -11.16 18.36 -7.00
N LYS A 22 -12.06 17.38 -7.06
CA LYS A 22 -12.82 16.88 -5.91
C LYS A 22 -12.10 15.78 -5.13
N HIS A 23 -10.96 15.31 -5.61
CA HIS A 23 -10.20 14.23 -4.98
C HIS A 23 -8.97 14.77 -4.26
N VAL A 24 -8.64 14.17 -3.12
CA VAL A 24 -7.42 14.51 -2.36
C VAL A 24 -6.18 13.88 -3.00
N SER A 25 -6.35 12.70 -3.61
CA SER A 25 -5.27 11.95 -4.27
C SER A 25 -5.32 12.09 -5.79
N ASP A 26 -4.26 12.65 -6.35
CA ASP A 26 -4.03 12.84 -7.78
C ASP A 26 -3.84 11.46 -8.43
N ASP A 27 -3.06 10.57 -7.81
CA ASP A 27 -2.81 9.21 -8.30
C ASP A 27 -4.13 8.42 -8.45
N ILE A 28 -4.99 8.47 -7.43
CA ILE A 28 -6.29 7.78 -7.43
C ILE A 28 -7.23 8.42 -8.45
N ALA A 29 -7.29 9.75 -8.50
CA ALA A 29 -8.16 10.47 -9.43
C ALA A 29 -7.78 10.16 -10.88
N ILE A 30 -6.50 10.30 -11.23
CA ILE A 30 -6.00 10.04 -12.58
C ILE A 30 -6.18 8.57 -12.94
N MET A 31 -5.89 7.63 -12.04
CA MET A 31 -6.11 6.20 -12.29
C MET A 31 -7.57 5.92 -12.64
N ARG A 32 -8.54 6.53 -11.93
CA ARG A 32 -9.97 6.38 -12.22
C ARG A 32 -10.35 7.00 -13.56
N ILE A 33 -9.85 8.21 -13.87
CA ILE A 33 -10.09 8.86 -15.17
C ILE A 33 -9.56 7.98 -16.32
N VAL A 34 -8.34 7.47 -16.20
CA VAL A 34 -7.71 6.58 -17.19
C VAL A 34 -8.56 5.32 -17.40
N LYS A 35 -8.96 4.65 -16.30
CA LYS A 35 -9.82 3.45 -16.38
C LYS A 35 -11.18 3.74 -17.01
N ASN A 36 -11.83 4.83 -16.63
CA ASN A 36 -13.15 5.21 -17.17
C ASN A 36 -13.10 5.50 -18.67
N LYS A 37 -11.95 5.95 -19.18
CA LYS A 37 -11.70 6.18 -20.60
C LYS A 37 -11.19 4.94 -21.35
N GLY A 38 -11.12 3.78 -20.69
CA GLY A 38 -10.60 2.54 -21.30
C GLY A 38 -9.11 2.60 -21.66
N LEU A 39 -8.36 3.50 -21.02
CA LEU A 39 -6.94 3.69 -21.25
C LEU A 39 -6.09 2.83 -20.31
N ASN A 40 -4.81 2.65 -20.66
CA ASN A 40 -3.86 1.84 -19.90
C ASN A 40 -2.84 2.70 -19.15
N ILE A 41 -2.31 2.14 -18.06
CA ILE A 41 -1.22 2.72 -17.27
C ILE A 41 0.05 1.91 -17.53
N CYS A 42 1.16 2.58 -17.79
CA CYS A 42 2.47 1.96 -17.98
C CYS A 42 3.45 2.43 -16.91
N TYR A 43 4.28 1.52 -16.39
CA TYR A 43 5.35 1.85 -15.45
C TYR A 43 6.69 1.98 -16.20
N CYS A 44 7.32 3.14 -16.11
CA CYS A 44 8.61 3.43 -16.75
C CYS A 44 9.74 3.39 -15.72
N LYS A 45 10.43 2.24 -15.62
CA LYS A 45 11.54 2.04 -14.66
C LYS A 45 12.65 3.09 -14.76
N THR A 46 12.98 3.52 -15.98
CA THR A 46 14.06 4.48 -16.24
C THR A 46 13.71 5.92 -15.83
N ALA A 47 12.42 6.22 -15.62
CA ALA A 47 11.95 7.52 -15.18
C ALA A 47 11.68 7.58 -13.67
N ALA A 48 12.06 6.56 -12.90
CA ALA A 48 11.88 6.53 -11.45
C ALA A 48 12.76 7.62 -10.80
N PRO A 49 12.17 8.62 -10.12
CA PRO A 49 12.96 9.66 -9.50
C PRO A 49 13.68 9.13 -8.26
N VAL A 50 14.87 9.67 -8.00
CA VAL A 50 15.55 9.45 -6.73
C VAL A 50 14.88 10.33 -5.68
N ILE A 51 14.23 9.71 -4.70
CA ILE A 51 13.54 10.41 -3.62
C ILE A 51 14.48 10.44 -2.42
N ASN A 52 14.70 11.63 -1.86
CA ASN A 52 15.31 11.79 -0.55
C ASN A 52 14.20 12.00 0.48
N SER A 53 14.00 11.03 1.36
CA SER A 53 13.09 11.11 2.50
C SER A 53 13.84 10.87 3.79
N PRO A 54 13.42 11.46 4.91
CA PRO A 54 13.93 11.07 6.22
C PRO A 54 13.69 9.57 6.45
N ASP A 55 14.75 8.83 6.76
CA ASP A 55 14.73 7.39 6.99
C ASP A 55 14.51 7.06 8.47
N ASP A 56 13.45 7.60 9.07
CA ASP A 56 13.09 7.34 10.46
C ASP A 56 11.72 6.67 10.61
N PHE A 57 11.55 5.95 11.73
CA PHE A 57 10.33 5.16 11.98
C PHE A 57 9.08 6.02 12.15
N LYS A 58 9.20 7.25 12.66
CA LYS A 58 8.06 8.16 12.80
C LYS A 58 7.58 8.60 11.43
N THR A 59 8.48 9.02 10.55
CA THR A 59 8.18 9.37 9.16
C THR A 59 7.58 8.18 8.41
N PHE A 60 8.13 6.97 8.58
CA PHE A 60 7.56 5.74 8.03
C PHE A 60 6.12 5.51 8.52
N ARG A 61 5.88 5.58 9.83
CA ARG A 61 4.56 5.32 10.43
C ARG A 61 3.52 6.34 9.97
N GLU A 62 3.89 7.61 9.93
CA GLU A 62 3.00 8.67 9.43
C GLU A 62 2.67 8.44 7.94
N TRP A 63 3.69 8.08 7.15
CA TRP A 63 3.50 7.79 5.74
C TRP A 63 2.64 6.55 5.51
N SER A 64 2.92 5.43 6.19
CA SER A 64 2.22 4.16 5.99
C SER A 64 0.74 4.26 6.36
N ASN A 65 0.43 4.89 7.51
CA ASN A 65 -0.95 5.12 7.93
C ASN A 65 -1.70 6.01 6.96
N ARG A 66 -1.07 7.10 6.49
CA ARG A 66 -1.67 7.98 5.49
C ARG A 66 -1.96 7.26 4.18
N GLN A 67 -1.02 6.45 3.68
CA GLN A 67 -1.19 5.67 2.45
C GLN A 67 -2.36 4.69 2.54
N THR A 68 -2.45 3.97 3.66
CA THR A 68 -3.56 3.02 3.89
C THR A 68 -4.88 3.76 4.04
N ALA A 69 -4.94 4.88 4.77
CA ALA A 69 -6.14 5.70 4.91
C ALA A 69 -6.64 6.27 3.56
N LEU A 70 -5.73 6.75 2.71
CA LEU A 70 -6.05 7.20 1.36
C LEU A 70 -6.63 6.06 0.51
N SER A 71 -6.01 4.89 0.56
CA SER A 71 -6.48 3.71 -0.18
C SER A 71 -7.87 3.28 0.29
N VAL A 72 -8.09 3.19 1.60
CA VAL A 72 -9.38 2.80 2.19
C VAL A 72 -10.48 3.82 1.91
N SER A 73 -10.16 5.12 1.93
CA SER A 73 -11.14 6.17 1.60
C SER A 73 -11.56 6.13 0.12
N ALA A 74 -10.63 5.80 -0.78
CA ALA A 74 -10.93 5.61 -2.19
C ALA A 74 -11.70 4.32 -2.49
N SER A 75 -11.50 3.24 -1.73
CA SER A 75 -12.33 2.04 -1.85
C SER A 75 -12.44 1.27 -0.54
N ARG A 76 -13.67 1.17 -0.02
CA ARG A 76 -13.96 0.36 1.17
C ARG A 76 -13.71 -1.14 0.98
N SER A 77 -13.64 -1.62 -0.27
CA SER A 77 -13.28 -3.02 -0.53
C SER A 77 -11.84 -3.32 -0.10
N ILE A 78 -10.94 -2.33 -0.18
CA ILE A 78 -9.54 -2.48 0.24
C ILE A 78 -9.46 -2.81 1.73
N LEU A 79 -10.32 -2.21 2.56
CA LEU A 79 -10.39 -2.56 3.97
C LEU A 79 -10.80 -4.03 4.17
N LYS A 80 -11.87 -4.47 3.52
CA LYS A 80 -12.38 -5.84 3.67
C LYS A 80 -11.39 -6.88 3.16
N PHE A 81 -10.93 -6.72 1.91
CA PHE A 81 -9.99 -7.65 1.30
C PHE A 81 -8.64 -7.63 1.99
N GLY A 82 -8.12 -6.45 2.36
CA GLY A 82 -6.88 -6.31 3.09
C GLY A 82 -6.94 -7.01 4.45
N MET A 83 -8.02 -6.81 5.22
CA MET A 83 -8.20 -7.48 6.51
C MET A 83 -8.20 -9.00 6.36
N VAL A 84 -8.97 -9.55 5.41
CA VAL A 84 -8.99 -11.00 5.16
C VAL A 84 -7.60 -11.50 4.75
N PHE A 85 -6.99 -10.87 3.74
CA PHE A 85 -5.72 -11.30 3.18
C PHE A 85 -4.60 -11.33 4.23
N TYR A 86 -4.34 -10.21 4.91
CA TYR A 86 -3.25 -10.14 5.89
C TYR A 86 -3.55 -10.95 7.15
N SER A 87 -4.81 -11.10 7.55
CA SER A 87 -5.16 -12.00 8.67
C SER A 87 -4.91 -13.45 8.31
N SER A 88 -5.24 -13.87 7.07
CA SER A 88 -4.93 -15.20 6.57
C SER A 88 -3.42 -15.46 6.50
N GLU A 89 -2.61 -14.47 6.10
CA GLU A 89 -1.14 -14.59 6.14
C GLU A 89 -0.60 -14.77 7.56
N ILE A 90 -1.11 -13.99 8.52
CA ILE A 90 -0.72 -14.12 9.94
C ILE A 90 -1.12 -15.49 10.48
N LEU A 91 -2.32 -15.97 10.17
CA LEU A 91 -2.80 -17.29 10.57
C LEU A 91 -1.96 -18.41 9.96
N LEU A 92 -1.56 -18.29 8.69
CA LEU A 92 -0.66 -19.24 8.04
C LEU A 92 0.70 -19.28 8.74
N LEU A 93 1.28 -18.12 9.02
CA LEU A 93 2.57 -18.00 9.71
C LEU A 93 2.52 -18.63 11.10
N ALA A 94 1.54 -18.22 11.92
CA ALA A 94 1.38 -18.73 13.28
C ALA A 94 1.01 -20.22 13.28
N GLY A 95 0.09 -20.64 12.40
CA GLY A 95 -0.36 -22.02 12.28
C GLY A 95 0.76 -22.97 11.86
N ALA A 96 1.60 -22.58 10.89
CA ALA A 96 2.74 -23.37 10.47
C ALA A 96 3.74 -23.59 11.61
N ILE A 97 4.03 -22.54 12.40
CA ILE A 97 4.92 -22.64 13.56
C ILE A 97 4.30 -23.51 14.64
N ILE A 98 3.06 -23.24 15.05
CA ILE A 98 2.38 -23.97 16.11
C ILE A 98 2.24 -25.46 15.76
N PHE A 99 1.78 -25.78 14.55
CA PHE A 99 1.63 -27.17 14.13
C PHE A 99 2.98 -27.87 13.92
N SER A 100 4.04 -27.14 13.58
CA SER A 100 5.38 -27.73 13.51
C SER A 100 5.88 -28.23 14.87
N ILE A 101 5.52 -27.52 15.94
CA ILE A 101 5.89 -27.85 17.31
C ILE A 101 4.98 -28.95 17.88
N LEU A 102 3.67 -28.84 17.65
CA LEU A 102 2.68 -29.74 18.26
C LEU A 102 2.52 -31.09 17.55
N PHE A 103 2.74 -31.15 16.23
CA PHE A 103 2.42 -32.33 15.44
C PHE A 103 3.60 -32.87 14.63
N SER A 104 4.22 -32.05 13.78
CA SER A 104 5.34 -32.49 12.94
C SER A 104 6.07 -31.33 12.26
N PRO A 105 7.42 -31.34 12.18
CA PRO A 105 8.17 -30.31 11.46
C PRO A 105 7.77 -30.10 10.00
N ILE A 106 7.08 -31.06 9.37
CA ILE A 106 6.62 -30.94 7.98
C ILE A 106 5.70 -29.72 7.75
N PHE A 107 5.00 -29.25 8.78
CA PHE A 107 4.15 -28.06 8.70
C PHE A 107 4.94 -26.77 8.43
N LEU A 108 6.26 -26.74 8.67
CA LEU A 108 7.12 -25.61 8.28
C LEU A 108 7.14 -25.39 6.76
N PHE A 109 6.83 -26.42 5.95
CA PHE A 109 6.73 -26.27 4.50
C PHE A 109 5.64 -25.27 4.09
N LEU A 110 4.61 -25.07 4.91
CA LEU A 110 3.56 -24.07 4.68
C LEU A 110 4.11 -22.62 4.71
N LEU A 111 5.30 -22.40 5.24
CA LEU A 111 5.99 -21.10 5.21
C LEU A 111 6.68 -20.80 3.87
N ALA A 112 6.79 -21.78 2.96
CA ALA A 112 7.46 -21.60 1.67
C ALA A 112 7.00 -20.35 0.87
N PRO A 113 5.69 -20.06 0.67
CA PRO A 113 5.27 -18.83 -0.02
C PRO A 113 5.69 -17.56 0.72
N TYR A 114 5.69 -17.58 2.06
CA TYR A 114 6.08 -16.45 2.90
C TYR A 114 7.59 -16.16 2.81
N LEU A 115 8.40 -17.22 2.87
CA LEU A 115 9.85 -17.14 2.70
C LEU A 115 10.22 -16.70 1.29
N LEU A 116 9.51 -17.19 0.27
CA LEU A 116 9.70 -16.75 -1.12
C LEU A 116 9.38 -15.27 -1.30
N PHE A 117 8.33 -14.76 -0.67
CA PHE A 117 8.01 -13.33 -0.67
C PHE A 117 9.11 -12.50 -0.01
N ALA A 118 9.59 -12.88 1.18
CA ALA A 118 10.67 -12.19 1.86
C ALA A 118 11.98 -12.23 1.07
N TYR A 119 12.28 -13.37 0.43
CA TYR A 119 13.44 -13.53 -0.44
C TYR A 119 13.37 -12.67 -1.71
N ARG A 120 12.22 -12.60 -2.37
CA ARG A 120 12.01 -11.70 -3.52
C ARG A 120 12.19 -10.23 -3.13
N ASN A 121 11.73 -9.84 -1.94
CA ASN A 121 11.97 -8.49 -1.42
C ASN A 121 13.46 -8.22 -1.23
N LEU A 122 14.22 -9.17 -0.70
CA LEU A 122 15.68 -9.05 -0.57
C LEU A 122 16.35 -8.85 -1.94
N GLN A 123 15.99 -9.65 -2.96
CA GLN A 123 16.58 -9.52 -4.31
C GLN A 123 16.25 -8.19 -4.99
N ASN A 124 15.04 -7.66 -4.80
CA ASN A 124 14.60 -6.43 -5.45
C ASN A 124 15.26 -5.17 -4.87
N HIS A 125 15.94 -5.26 -3.72
CA HIS A 125 16.60 -4.14 -3.08
C HIS A 125 18.12 -4.20 -3.30
N HIS A 126 18.62 -3.33 -4.19
CA HIS A 126 20.05 -3.21 -4.53
C HIS A 126 21.00 -2.93 -3.35
N ARG A 127 20.47 -2.53 -2.18
CA ARG A 127 21.23 -2.23 -0.95
C ARG A 127 20.69 -2.96 0.30
N GLY A 128 19.87 -4.00 0.13
CA GLY A 128 19.21 -4.69 1.24
C GLY A 128 20.08 -5.74 1.92
N GLY A 129 20.27 -5.63 3.24
CA GLY A 129 20.84 -6.70 4.07
C GLY A 129 19.76 -7.64 4.63
N LEU A 130 20.16 -8.58 5.50
CA LEU A 130 19.25 -9.52 6.17
C LEU A 130 18.07 -8.84 6.88
N TYR A 131 18.24 -7.59 7.33
CA TYR A 131 17.17 -6.81 7.95
C TYR A 131 15.98 -6.58 6.99
N VAL A 132 16.17 -6.49 5.67
CA VAL A 132 15.07 -6.37 4.69
C VAL A 132 14.21 -7.62 4.69
N PHE A 133 14.86 -8.78 4.78
CA PHE A 133 14.16 -10.07 4.91
C PHE A 133 13.33 -10.10 6.19
N LEU A 134 13.91 -9.72 7.33
CA LEU A 134 13.20 -9.69 8.62
C LEU A 134 12.02 -8.70 8.61
N ILE A 135 12.20 -7.51 8.04
CA ILE A 135 11.12 -6.52 7.88
C ILE A 135 10.01 -7.06 7.00
N ALA A 136 10.34 -7.77 5.91
CA ALA A 136 9.33 -8.37 5.04
C ALA A 136 8.42 -9.36 5.80
N LEU A 137 8.96 -10.07 6.80
CA LEU A 137 8.18 -10.95 7.68
C LEU A 137 7.27 -10.19 8.65
N LEU A 138 7.45 -8.88 8.82
CA LEU A 138 6.62 -8.04 9.69
C LEU A 138 5.54 -7.28 8.91
N ILE A 139 5.59 -7.27 7.57
CA ILE A 139 4.68 -6.51 6.70
C ILE A 139 3.19 -6.81 6.99
N PRO A 140 2.73 -8.07 7.11
CA PRO A 140 1.31 -8.33 7.33
C PRO A 140 0.78 -7.74 8.65
N PHE A 141 1.61 -7.75 9.70
CA PHE A 141 1.27 -7.17 11.00
C PHE A 141 1.16 -5.63 10.91
N ILE A 142 2.12 -5.00 10.24
CA ILE A 142 2.10 -3.56 9.98
C ILE A 142 0.88 -3.19 9.13
N ALA A 143 0.57 -3.99 8.10
CA ALA A 143 -0.56 -3.76 7.21
C ALA A 143 -1.91 -3.86 7.94
N ILE A 144 -2.12 -4.88 8.79
CA ILE A 144 -3.30 -4.97 9.64
C ILE A 144 -3.41 -3.77 10.58
N SER A 145 -2.31 -3.39 11.25
CA SER A 145 -2.30 -2.23 12.14
C SER A 145 -2.72 -0.95 11.40
N ASN A 146 -2.14 -0.71 10.22
CA ASN A 146 -2.49 0.44 9.39
C ASN A 146 -3.95 0.37 8.90
N LEU A 147 -4.47 -0.81 8.56
CA LEU A 147 -5.86 -0.99 8.13
C LEU A 147 -6.86 -0.69 9.25
N VAL A 148 -6.56 -1.13 10.48
CA VAL A 148 -7.37 -0.83 11.67
C VAL A 148 -7.38 0.67 11.94
N ILE A 149 -6.22 1.33 11.89
CA ILE A 149 -6.12 2.80 12.04
C ILE A 149 -6.88 3.50 10.91
N ALA A 150 -6.68 3.07 9.66
CA ALA A 150 -7.32 3.64 8.49
C ALA A 150 -8.85 3.53 8.53
N ALA A 151 -9.41 2.48 9.12
CA ALA A 151 -10.86 2.30 9.25
C ALA A 151 -11.53 3.45 10.04
N GLY A 152 -10.83 4.02 11.01
CA GLY A 152 -11.29 5.17 11.81
C GLY A 152 -10.78 6.53 11.33
N THR A 153 -9.86 6.57 10.35
CA THR A 153 -9.21 7.81 9.93
C THR A 153 -10.13 8.64 9.04
N LYS A 154 -10.44 9.85 9.48
CA LYS A 154 -11.27 10.81 8.73
C LYS A 154 -10.46 11.92 8.07
N THR A 155 -9.34 12.30 8.67
CA THR A 155 -8.47 13.35 8.15
C THR A 155 -7.02 12.88 8.12
N ILE A 156 -6.24 13.45 7.22
CA ILE A 156 -4.80 13.20 7.11
C ILE A 156 -4.05 14.52 7.06
N GLN A 157 -2.84 14.54 7.62
CA GLN A 157 -1.93 15.67 7.55
C GLN A 157 -0.86 15.40 6.48
N TRP A 158 -0.61 16.38 5.62
CA TRP A 158 0.46 16.32 4.63
C TRP A 158 1.01 17.70 4.30
N ARG A 159 2.34 17.86 4.46
CA ARG A 159 3.04 19.13 4.23
C ARG A 159 2.40 20.33 4.94
N GLY A 160 1.96 20.12 6.18
CA GLY A 160 1.30 21.15 6.99
C GLY A 160 -0.16 21.43 6.65
N MET A 161 -0.74 20.71 5.70
CA MET A 161 -2.15 20.84 5.32
C MET A 161 -2.97 19.64 5.79
N GLU A 162 -4.17 19.92 6.31
CA GLU A 162 -5.14 18.90 6.67
C GLU A 162 -6.08 18.62 5.51
N TYR A 163 -6.30 17.33 5.22
CA TYR A 163 -7.21 16.87 4.18
C TYR A 163 -8.30 15.99 4.77
N ASP A 164 -9.55 16.29 4.43
CA ASP A 164 -10.73 15.53 4.84
C ASP A 164 -11.03 14.40 3.84
N LEU A 165 -10.94 13.16 4.32
CA LEU A 165 -11.18 11.96 3.51
C LEU A 165 -12.66 11.59 3.41
N THR A 166 -13.53 12.17 4.23
CA THR A 166 -14.97 11.86 4.22
C THR A 166 -15.72 12.46 3.03
N LYS A 167 -15.14 13.50 2.43
CA LYS A 167 -15.71 14.26 1.31
C LYS A 167 -15.33 13.73 -0.07
N GLN A 168 -14.58 12.63 -0.15
CA GLN A 168 -14.15 12.09 -1.43
C GLN A 168 -15.29 11.38 -2.18
N PRO A 169 -15.49 11.68 -3.48
CA PRO A 169 -16.41 10.93 -4.32
C PRO A 169 -15.99 9.45 -4.36
N ARG A 170 -16.93 8.54 -4.07
CA ARG A 170 -16.66 7.10 -4.13
C ARG A 170 -16.73 6.57 -5.55
#